data_AF-A0A970IKT2-F1
#
_entry.id   AF-A0A970IKT2-F1
#
_cell.length_a   1.000
_cell.length_b   1.000
_cell.length_c   1.000
_cell.angle_alpha   90.00
_cell.angle_beta   90.00
_cell.angle_gamma   90.00
#
_symmetry.space_group_name_H-M   'P 1'
#
loop_
_entity.id
_entity.type
_entity.pdbx_description
1 polymer ?
#
loop_
_entity_poly.entity_id
_entity_poly.type
_entity_poly.pdbx_seq_one_letter_code
_entity_poly.pdbx_strand_id
1 'polypeptide(L)' 'MAKKEGMKVLVTGAAGRLGNFVVPALIEAGYRVVGTDQVPYAPDSENAKLNVPFVRADLTNLGDCMRA' A
#
# COMPACT_ATOMS: atom_id res chain seq x y z
N MET A 1 2.86 5.12 -23.25
CA MET A 1 3.24 5.35 -21.84
C MET A 1 4.37 4.39 -21.51
N ALA A 2 5.51 4.84 -20.99
CA ALA A 2 6.62 3.95 -20.65
C ALA A 2 6.17 2.96 -19.56
N LYS A 3 6.42 1.66 -19.77
CA LYS A 3 6.07 0.58 -18.84
C LYS A 3 6.91 0.78 -17.57
N LYS A 4 6.29 1.16 -16.44
CA LYS A 4 6.98 1.45 -15.15
C LYS A 4 7.29 0.18 -14.35
N GLU A 5 7.60 -0.88 -15.07
CA GLU A 5 7.82 -2.21 -14.52
C GLU A 5 8.95 -2.17 -13.50
N GLY A 6 8.65 -2.48 -12.24
CA GLY A 6 9.65 -2.52 -11.17
C GLY A 6 9.84 -1.23 -10.37
N MET A 7 9.18 -0.11 -10.69
CA MET A 7 9.18 1.06 -9.82
C MET A 7 8.47 0.75 -8.49
N LYS A 8 9.08 1.13 -7.36
CA LYS A 8 8.53 0.91 -6.02
C LYS A 8 7.63 2.08 -5.61
N VAL A 9 6.46 1.78 -5.05
CA VAL A 9 5.50 2.78 -4.56
C VAL A 9 5.06 2.41 -3.15
N LEU A 10 5.07 3.39 -2.25
CA LEU A 10 4.43 3.29 -0.93
C LEU A 10 3.08 4.00 -0.99
N VAL A 11 1.99 3.32 -0.62
CA VAL A 11 0.65 3.88 -0.57
C VAL A 11 0.22 4.09 0.88
N THR A 12 0.00 5.35 1.27
CA THR A 12 -0.56 5.71 2.58
C THR A 12 -2.07 5.58 2.58
N GLY A 13 -2.68 5.17 3.70
CA GLY A 13 -4.12 4.95 3.74
C GLY A 13 -4.54 3.70 2.96
N ALA A 14 -3.63 2.73 2.82
CA ALA A 14 -3.83 1.56 1.95
C ALA A 14 -4.94 0.62 2.44
N ALA A 15 -5.27 0.63 3.74
CA ALA A 15 -6.40 -0.14 4.26
C ALA A 15 -7.73 0.62 4.15
N GLY A 16 -7.67 1.91 3.82
CA GLY A 16 -8.83 2.74 3.56
C GLY A 16 -9.55 2.42 2.25
N ARG A 17 -10.75 3.00 2.10
CA ARG A 17 -11.66 2.73 0.98
C ARG A 17 -10.99 2.92 -0.39
N LEU A 18 -10.32 4.05 -0.61
CA LEU A 18 -9.65 4.33 -1.88
C LEU A 18 -8.36 3.52 -2.04
N GLY A 19 -7.63 3.28 -0.94
CA GLY A 19 -6.43 2.45 -0.93
C GLY A 19 -6.69 1.04 -1.48
N ASN A 20 -7.86 0.48 -1.21
CA ASN A 20 -8.28 -0.83 -1.72
C ASN A 20 -8.57 -0.89 -3.23
N PHE A 21 -8.62 0.26 -3.92
CA PHE A 21 -8.74 0.32 -5.39
C PHE A 21 -7.45 0.84 -6.06
N VAL A 22 -6.76 1.79 -5.42
CA VAL A 22 -5.52 2.37 -5.94
C VAL A 22 -4.39 1.33 -5.97
N VAL A 23 -4.27 0.52 -4.92
CA VAL A 23 -3.20 -0.49 -4.84
C VAL A 23 -3.32 -1.55 -5.94
N PRO A 24 -4.48 -2.19 -6.19
CA PRO A 24 -4.64 -3.11 -7.31
C PRO A 24 -4.34 -2.47 -8.66
N ALA A 25 -4.82 -1.23 -8.89
CA ALA A 25 -4.57 -0.51 -10.14
C ALA A 25 -3.07 -0.21 -10.37
N LEU A 26 -2.32 0.09 -9.31
CA LEU A 26 -0.87 0.25 -9.39
C LEU A 26 -0.16 -1.09 -9.66
N ILE A 27 -0.61 -2.18 -9.05
CA ILE A 27 -0.04 -3.51 -9.33
C ILE A 27 -0.29 -3.90 -10.80
N GLU A 28 -1.51 -3.71 -11.30
CA GLU A 28 -1.88 -3.98 -12.70
C GLU A 28 -1.06 -3.13 -13.68
N ALA A 29 -0.74 -1.89 -13.31
CA ALA A 29 0.13 -1.00 -14.08
C ALA A 29 1.64 -1.37 -14.00
N GLY A 30 2.01 -2.42 -13.27
CA GLY A 30 3.37 -2.97 -13.20
C GLY A 30 4.25 -2.41 -12.08
N TYR A 31 3.68 -1.68 -11.11
CA TYR A 31 4.44 -1.15 -9.98
C TYR A 31 4.60 -2.22 -8.88
N ARG A 32 5.68 -2.10 -8.09
CA ARG A 32 5.89 -2.87 -6.86
C ARG A 32 5.36 -2.06 -5.69
N VAL A 33 4.20 -2.44 -5.17
CA VAL A 33 3.47 -1.65 -4.17
C VAL A 33 3.68 -2.20 -2.77
N VAL A 34 3.89 -1.31 -1.80
CA VAL A 34 3.76 -1.56 -0.36
C VAL A 34 2.69 -0.62 0.17
N GLY A 35 1.78 -1.12 0.99
CA GLY A 35 0.79 -0.26 1.65
C GLY A 35 1.19 0.07 3.09
N THR A 36 0.74 1.23 3.57
CA THR A 36 0.86 1.63 4.96
C THR A 36 -0.43 2.26 5.46
N ASP A 37 -0.78 1.93 6.69
CA ASP A 37 -1.96 2.43 7.40
C ASP A 37 -1.81 2.15 8.91
N GLN A 38 -2.64 2.78 9.74
CA GLN A 38 -2.71 2.49 11.16
C GLN A 38 -3.44 1.17 11.44
N VAL A 39 -4.37 0.81 10.55
CA VAL A 39 -5.25 -0.36 10.64
C VAL A 39 -4.82 -1.40 9.59
N PRO A 40 -4.75 -2.71 9.91
CA PRO A 40 -4.45 -3.73 8.91
C PRO A 40 -5.53 -3.81 7.83
N TYR A 41 -5.20 -4.41 6.69
CA TYR A 41 -6.20 -4.71 5.67
C TYR A 41 -7.33 -5.56 6.24
N ALA A 42 -8.57 -5.23 5.86
CA ALA A 42 -9.69 -6.11 6.14
C ALA A 42 -9.48 -7.47 5.43
N PRO A 43 -9.80 -8.61 6.05
CA PRO A 43 -9.52 -9.93 5.47
C PRO A 43 -10.13 -10.17 4.08
N ASP A 44 -11.24 -9.50 3.78
CA ASP A 44 -12.00 -9.59 2.53
C ASP A 44 -11.66 -8.48 1.51
N SER A 45 -10.74 -7.57 1.85
CA SER A 45 -10.26 -6.51 0.96
C SER A 45 -9.44 -7.07 -0.20
N GLU A 46 -9.38 -6.35 -1.31
CA GLU A 46 -8.58 -6.75 -2.48
C GLU A 46 -7.09 -6.73 -2.13
N ASN A 47 -6.66 -5.77 -1.30
CA ASN A 47 -5.28 -5.70 -0.82
C ASN A 47 -4.87 -6.92 0.02
N ALA A 48 -5.78 -7.46 0.83
CA ALA A 48 -5.55 -8.71 1.54
C ALA A 48 -5.47 -9.90 0.59
N LYS A 49 -6.41 -10.02 -0.36
CA LYS A 49 -6.43 -11.13 -1.36
C LYS A 49 -5.18 -11.16 -2.23
N LEU A 50 -4.68 -9.98 -2.62
CA LEU A 50 -3.45 -9.83 -3.40
C LEU A 50 -2.17 -10.00 -2.57
N ASN A 51 -2.28 -10.25 -1.26
CA ASN A 51 -1.15 -10.37 -0.33
C ASN A 51 -0.18 -9.18 -0.44
N VAL A 52 -0.73 -7.96 -0.53
CA VAL A 52 0.08 -6.76 -0.68
C VAL A 52 0.96 -6.59 0.56
N PRO A 53 2.28 -6.38 0.41
CA PRO A 53 3.14 -6.07 1.55
C PRO A 53 2.61 -4.87 2.34
N PHE A 54 2.63 -4.97 3.66
CA PHE A 54 2.06 -3.95 4.54
C PHE A 54 3.03 -3.54 5.64
N VAL A 55 3.13 -2.24 5.88
CA VAL A 55 3.84 -1.67 7.03
C VAL A 55 2.80 -0.93 7.87
N ARG A 56 2.63 -1.31 9.13
CA ARG A 56 1.75 -0.58 10.03
C ARG A 56 2.43 0.70 10.49
N ALA A 57 1.82 1.86 10.29
CA ALA A 57 2.37 3.14 10.74
C ALA A 57 1.29 4.17 11.03
N ASP A 58 1.48 4.94 12.10
CA ASP A 58 0.82 6.22 12.29
C ASP A 58 1.70 7.36 11.76
N LEU A 59 1.33 7.91 10.61
CA LEU A 59 2.10 8.97 9.95
C LEU A 59 2.08 10.32 10.70
N THR A 60 1.22 10.46 11.70
CA THR A 60 1.21 11.63 12.60
C THR A 60 2.25 11.50 13.72
N ASN A 61 2.79 10.30 13.93
CA ASN A 61 3.90 10.03 14.83
C ASN A 61 5.22 9.99 14.04
N LEU A 62 6.11 10.96 14.28
CA LEU A 62 7.40 11.02 13.59
C LEU A 62 8.24 9.75 13.79
N GLY A 63 8.15 9.12 14.97
CA GLY A 63 8.88 7.90 15.28
C GLY A 63 8.52 6.76 14.31
N ASP A 64 7.26 6.68 13.88
CA ASP A 64 6.77 5.67 12.95
C ASP A 64 7.29 5.87 11.52
N CYS A 65 7.46 7.13 11.12
CA CYS A 65 7.99 7.52 9.81
C CYS A 65 9.51 7.29 9.68
N MET A 66 10.22 7.23 10.79
CA MET A 66 11.69 7.11 10.83
C MET A 66 12.20 5.70 11.15
N ARG A 67 11.33 4.70 11.23
CA ARG A 67 11.75 3.31 11.50
C ARG A 67 12.56 2.75 10.32
N ALA A 68 13.70 2.14 10.64
CA ALA A 68 14.60 1.47 9.69
C ALA A 68 14.15 0.04 9.38
#